data_AF-A0A2A4PI76-F1
#
_entry.id   AF-A0A2A4PI76-F1
#
_cell.length_a   1.000
_cell.length_b   1.000
_cell.length_c   1.000
_cell.angle_alpha   90.00
_cell.angle_beta   90.00
_cell.angle_gamma   90.00
#
_symmetry.space_group_name_H-M   'P 1'
#
loop_
_entity.id
_entity.type
_entity.pdbx_description
1 polymer ?
#
loop_
_entity_poly.entity_id
_entity_poly.type
_entity_poly.pdbx_seq_one_letter_code
_entity_poly.pdbx_strand_id
1 'polypeptide(L)'
;MIRFLFALLLMSGFLPAQVDLTEAPVSGRLYARDLVTNQAVVPISGAVTTPNVSRIHLVVTRDGSPWWNGSVNLSYSGGSAPFSFAPTIDAGLHDYDFELLLEIGGQVQQIGFVDRVVCGDAILINGQSNAVAADYHGEGLANQSQSRWIRSFGTSALGAIQVAADLDWHLAEGQGMYSSGTVGTWALRAARLLVDTYQVPIALINGAVGGTYLMQHMRDDTNPENLGTIYGRLLFRARQSGIDQNVRAMLWHQGESDGGTDPTIYHANWSKLRDDWYQDFPSLEQVFMFQIRDGCGVNGMGIRELQRRSSDLFTNVTVLSSTAINAHDGCHFFYQGYRKMGNLMGAAIAVILYGASFPPALAPANIKEARFTSSARDEIELVFRNSRQVLILGQNIEAHFNLGAGVLETVTSATASAGKITLQLSGSTASSEVAYDGHVASGPWIRNRKGVGAFTFMVPILP
;
A
#
# COMPACT_ATOMS: atom_id res chain seq x y z
N MET A 1 41.34 -63.01 -4.33
CA MET A 1 39.89 -62.72 -4.31
C MET A 1 39.72 -61.22 -4.50
N ILE A 2 39.66 -60.79 -5.76
CA ILE A 2 38.45 -60.43 -6.51
C ILE A 2 37.97 -59.01 -6.15
N ARG A 3 38.18 -58.15 -7.16
CA ARG A 3 37.72 -56.76 -7.34
C ARG A 3 36.21 -56.66 -7.20
N PHE A 4 35.71 -55.52 -6.73
CA PHE A 4 34.52 -54.90 -7.34
C PHE A 4 34.66 -53.37 -7.35
N LEU A 5 34.89 -52.86 -8.56
CA LEU A 5 34.49 -51.52 -8.98
C LEU A 5 32.96 -51.44 -8.85
N PHE A 6 32.45 -50.37 -8.24
CA PHE A 6 31.15 -49.84 -8.62
C PHE A 6 31.35 -48.43 -9.17
N ALA A 7 31.46 -48.37 -10.49
CA ALA A 7 31.18 -47.17 -11.24
C ALA A 7 29.65 -47.05 -11.31
N LEU A 8 29.09 -46.03 -10.68
CA LEU A 8 27.74 -45.56 -11.02
C LEU A 8 27.91 -44.20 -11.70
N LEU A 9 28.05 -44.23 -13.02
CA LEU A 9 27.81 -43.08 -13.87
C LEU A 9 26.32 -42.72 -13.72
N LEU A 10 26.01 -41.73 -12.89
CA LEU A 10 24.80 -40.93 -13.09
C LEU A 10 25.14 -39.92 -14.19
N MET A 11 25.03 -40.36 -15.44
CA MET A 11 24.77 -39.41 -16.52
C MET A 11 23.33 -38.95 -16.36
N SER A 12 23.14 -37.85 -15.63
CA SER A 12 22.01 -36.97 -15.87
C SER A 12 22.20 -36.39 -17.27
N GLY A 13 21.81 -37.17 -18.28
CA GLY A 13 21.65 -36.67 -19.63
C GLY A 13 20.70 -35.48 -19.54
N PHE A 14 21.17 -34.31 -19.95
CA PHE A 14 20.34 -33.14 -20.18
C PHE A 14 19.22 -33.58 -21.12
N LEU A 15 18.02 -33.83 -20.58
CA LEU A 15 16.84 -33.79 -21.43
C LEU A 15 16.77 -32.34 -21.93
N PRO A 16 16.88 -32.07 -23.24
CA PRO A 16 16.56 -30.75 -23.73
C PRO A 16 15.14 -30.41 -23.27
N ALA A 17 14.94 -29.17 -22.79
CA ALA A 17 13.62 -28.68 -22.42
C ALA A 17 12.67 -28.95 -23.60
N GLN A 18 11.59 -29.70 -23.37
CA GLN A 18 10.69 -30.09 -24.47
C GLN A 18 9.97 -28.89 -25.09
N VAL A 19 9.88 -27.81 -24.30
CA VAL A 19 9.28 -26.53 -24.63
C VAL A 19 10.18 -25.43 -24.09
N ASP A 20 10.45 -24.44 -24.93
CA ASP A 20 10.97 -23.14 -24.50
C ASP A 20 9.80 -22.17 -24.32
N LEU A 21 9.50 -21.83 -23.07
CA LEU A 21 8.44 -20.87 -22.73
C LEU A 21 8.96 -19.44 -22.91
N THR A 22 8.22 -18.64 -23.66
CA THR A 22 8.41 -17.18 -23.76
C THR A 22 7.61 -16.46 -22.69
N GLU A 23 6.40 -16.95 -22.39
CA GLU A 23 5.53 -16.39 -21.36
C GLU A 23 4.73 -17.51 -20.70
N ALA A 24 4.64 -17.49 -19.38
CA ALA A 24 3.84 -18.42 -18.59
C ALA A 24 3.51 -17.82 -17.22
N PRO A 25 2.40 -18.24 -16.58
CA PRO A 25 2.17 -17.93 -15.18
C PRO A 25 3.20 -18.63 -14.31
N VAL A 26 3.34 -18.15 -13.07
CA VAL A 26 4.06 -18.82 -12.00
C VAL A 26 3.11 -19.09 -10.84
N SER A 27 3.44 -20.08 -10.01
CA SER A 27 2.60 -20.49 -8.90
C SER A 27 2.33 -19.32 -7.95
N GLY A 28 1.07 -19.16 -7.55
CA GLY A 28 0.69 -18.07 -6.65
C GLY A 28 0.66 -16.68 -7.30
N ARG A 29 0.85 -16.55 -8.62
CA ARG A 29 0.75 -15.25 -9.29
C ARG A 29 -0.65 -14.65 -9.16
N LEU A 30 -0.70 -13.35 -8.90
CA LEU A 30 -1.90 -12.54 -9.08
C LEU A 30 -1.81 -11.81 -10.42
N TYR A 31 -2.84 -11.97 -11.25
CA TYR A 31 -3.07 -11.13 -12.42
C TYR A 31 -4.05 -10.03 -12.03
N ALA A 32 -3.74 -8.78 -12.40
CA ALA A 32 -4.64 -7.68 -12.13
C ALA A 32 -5.89 -7.78 -13.02
N ARG A 33 -7.07 -7.62 -12.42
CA ARG A 33 -8.33 -7.63 -13.16
C ARG A 33 -8.48 -6.36 -13.97
N ASP A 34 -9.11 -6.49 -15.13
CA ASP A 34 -9.74 -5.38 -15.82
C ASP A 34 -11.02 -4.99 -15.06
N LEU A 35 -11.20 -3.69 -14.79
CA LEU A 35 -12.29 -3.20 -13.95
C LEU A 35 -13.67 -3.24 -14.65
N VAL A 36 -13.71 -3.35 -15.98
CA VAL A 36 -14.95 -3.41 -16.76
C VAL A 36 -15.47 -4.83 -16.85
N THR A 37 -14.58 -5.78 -17.16
CA THR A 37 -14.90 -7.19 -17.38
C THR A 37 -14.80 -8.02 -16.10
N ASN A 38 -14.07 -7.52 -15.09
CA ASN A 38 -13.73 -8.25 -13.87
C ASN A 38 -12.93 -9.54 -14.15
N GLN A 39 -12.12 -9.53 -15.20
CA GLN A 39 -11.33 -10.67 -15.69
C GLN A 39 -9.87 -10.28 -15.93
N ALA A 40 -8.99 -11.27 -16.05
CA ALA A 40 -7.64 -11.09 -16.54
C ALA A 40 -7.32 -12.13 -17.62
N VAL A 41 -6.52 -11.75 -18.62
CA VAL A 41 -5.96 -12.67 -19.59
C VAL A 41 -4.66 -13.24 -19.03
N VAL A 42 -4.48 -14.57 -19.12
CA VAL A 42 -3.25 -15.26 -18.72
C VAL A 42 -2.56 -15.79 -19.99
N PRO A 43 -1.67 -15.01 -20.60
CA PRO A 43 -0.94 -15.44 -21.78
C PRO A 43 0.05 -16.57 -21.45
N ILE A 44 0.04 -17.62 -22.27
CA ILE A 44 1.04 -18.70 -22.23
C ILE A 44 1.54 -18.92 -23.65
N SER A 45 2.81 -18.69 -23.90
CA SER A 45 3.40 -18.78 -25.24
C SER A 45 4.82 -19.32 -25.22
N GLY A 46 5.26 -19.88 -26.35
CA GLY A 46 6.58 -20.45 -26.49
C GLY A 46 6.74 -21.25 -27.77
N ALA A 47 7.74 -22.12 -27.79
CA ALA A 47 7.98 -23.05 -28.88
C ALA A 47 8.27 -24.46 -28.36
N VAL A 48 7.65 -25.45 -28.99
CA VAL A 48 7.97 -26.86 -28.79
C VAL A 48 9.23 -27.18 -29.60
N THR A 49 10.28 -27.63 -28.93
CA THR A 49 11.60 -27.93 -29.53
C THR A 49 11.82 -29.44 -29.70
N THR A 50 10.96 -30.26 -29.08
CA THR A 50 10.98 -31.71 -29.26
C THR A 50 10.31 -32.09 -30.57
N PRO A 51 10.95 -32.86 -31.46
CA PRO A 51 10.32 -33.38 -32.67
C PRO A 51 9.19 -34.38 -32.38
N ASN A 52 8.39 -34.70 -33.41
CA ASN A 52 7.32 -35.73 -33.35
C ASN A 52 6.20 -35.45 -32.33
N VAL A 53 6.01 -34.19 -31.93
CA VAL A 53 4.82 -33.76 -31.19
C VAL A 53 3.81 -33.23 -32.20
N SER A 54 2.58 -33.72 -32.12
CA SER A 54 1.53 -33.33 -33.07
C SER A 54 0.76 -32.10 -32.61
N ARG A 55 0.59 -31.95 -31.30
CA ARG A 55 -0.26 -30.93 -30.68
C ARG A 55 0.26 -30.60 -29.29
N ILE A 56 0.07 -29.34 -28.89
CA ILE A 56 0.19 -28.89 -27.50
C ILE A 56 -1.21 -28.54 -26.99
N HIS A 57 -1.47 -28.87 -25.73
CA HIS A 57 -2.74 -28.64 -25.05
C HIS A 57 -2.51 -27.81 -23.80
N LEU A 58 -3.48 -26.96 -23.49
CA LEU A 58 -3.55 -26.27 -22.21
C LEU A 58 -4.90 -26.59 -21.58
N VAL A 59 -4.87 -27.02 -20.32
CA VAL A 59 -6.05 -27.25 -19.49
C VAL A 59 -5.97 -26.31 -18.29
N VAL A 60 -7.07 -25.61 -18.01
CA VAL A 60 -7.21 -24.73 -16.86
C VAL A 60 -8.36 -25.23 -16.02
N THR A 61 -8.12 -25.36 -14.72
CA THR A 61 -9.16 -25.63 -13.73
C THR A 61 -9.37 -24.43 -12.83
N ARG A 62 -10.58 -24.28 -12.31
CA ARG A 62 -10.97 -23.31 -11.30
C ARG A 62 -11.51 -24.08 -10.11
N ASP A 63 -10.85 -23.96 -8.96
CA ASP A 63 -11.22 -24.66 -7.73
C ASP A 63 -11.35 -26.19 -7.95
N GLY A 64 -10.44 -26.76 -8.75
CA GLY A 64 -10.43 -28.18 -9.13
C GLY A 64 -11.48 -28.60 -10.17
N SER A 65 -12.34 -27.68 -10.63
CA SER A 65 -13.33 -27.94 -11.68
C SER A 65 -12.83 -27.45 -13.05
N PRO A 66 -13.17 -28.10 -14.18
CA PRO A 66 -12.79 -27.60 -15.50
C PRO A 66 -13.26 -26.17 -15.75
N TRP A 67 -12.35 -25.32 -16.23
CA TRP A 67 -12.64 -23.91 -16.55
C TRP A 67 -12.43 -23.61 -18.02
N TRP A 68 -11.27 -23.98 -18.55
CA TRP A 68 -10.91 -23.73 -19.94
C TRP A 68 -10.04 -24.88 -20.47
N ASN A 69 -10.15 -25.17 -21.77
CA ASN A 69 -9.22 -26.05 -22.46
C ASN A 69 -9.02 -25.57 -23.90
N GLY A 70 -7.84 -25.82 -24.44
CA GLY A 70 -7.51 -25.48 -25.82
C GLY A 70 -6.28 -26.22 -26.30
N SER A 71 -6.09 -26.23 -27.61
CA SER A 71 -4.96 -26.93 -28.21
C SER A 71 -4.49 -26.28 -29.51
N VAL A 72 -3.22 -26.45 -29.84
CA VAL A 72 -2.58 -25.94 -31.06
C VAL A 72 -1.89 -27.10 -31.77
N ASN A 73 -2.25 -27.34 -33.04
CA ASN A 73 -1.51 -28.26 -33.89
C ASN A 73 -0.13 -27.66 -34.21
N LEU A 74 0.92 -28.45 -34.05
CA LEU A 74 2.29 -27.97 -34.14
C LEU A 74 2.80 -28.06 -35.58
N SER A 75 3.33 -26.96 -36.09
CA SER A 75 4.00 -26.88 -37.39
C SER A 75 5.46 -26.50 -37.19
N TYR A 76 6.36 -27.43 -37.48
CA TYR A 76 7.79 -27.26 -37.24
C TYR A 76 8.47 -26.49 -38.37
N SER A 77 9.25 -25.49 -38.00
CA SER A 77 10.19 -24.78 -38.87
C SER A 77 11.51 -24.63 -38.13
N GLY A 78 12.63 -24.98 -38.79
CA GLY A 78 13.95 -24.88 -38.17
C GLY A 78 14.12 -25.69 -36.86
N GLY A 79 13.35 -26.77 -36.69
CA GLY A 79 13.43 -27.64 -35.51
C GLY A 79 12.57 -27.22 -34.31
N SER A 80 11.73 -26.18 -34.45
CA SER A 80 10.80 -25.75 -33.40
C SER A 80 9.41 -25.45 -33.96
N ALA A 81 8.37 -25.54 -33.12
CA ALA A 81 7.00 -25.20 -33.47
C ALA A 81 6.41 -24.21 -32.46
N PRO A 82 6.06 -22.98 -32.85
CA PRO A 82 5.53 -21.98 -31.94
C PRO A 82 4.08 -22.29 -31.52
N PHE A 83 3.70 -21.84 -30.34
CA PHE A 83 2.32 -21.88 -29.85
C PHE A 83 1.99 -20.66 -28.99
N SER A 84 0.69 -20.39 -28.83
CA SER A 84 0.18 -19.37 -27.92
C SER A 84 -1.23 -19.72 -27.45
N PHE A 85 -1.48 -19.44 -26.17
CA PHE A 85 -2.77 -19.51 -25.50
C PHE A 85 -3.01 -18.21 -24.74
N ALA A 86 -4.28 -17.83 -24.60
CA ALA A 86 -4.70 -16.65 -23.84
C ALA A 86 -6.04 -16.89 -23.13
N PRO A 87 -6.14 -17.90 -22.23
CA PRO A 87 -7.33 -18.08 -21.40
C PRO A 87 -7.59 -16.84 -20.54
N THR A 88 -8.86 -16.62 -20.22
CA THR A 88 -9.28 -15.61 -19.25
C THR A 88 -9.58 -16.27 -17.91
N ILE A 89 -9.34 -15.55 -16.82
CA ILE A 89 -9.71 -15.93 -15.44
C ILE A 89 -10.55 -14.82 -14.81
N ASP A 90 -11.58 -15.20 -14.05
CA ASP A 90 -12.44 -14.25 -13.35
C ASP A 90 -11.82 -13.81 -12.03
N ALA A 91 -11.95 -12.53 -11.69
CA ALA A 91 -11.63 -12.04 -10.36
C ALA A 91 -12.63 -12.59 -9.33
N GLY A 92 -12.10 -13.02 -8.20
CA GLY A 92 -12.86 -13.70 -7.16
C GLY A 92 -11.92 -14.52 -6.27
N LEU A 93 -12.44 -15.04 -5.16
CA LEU A 93 -11.71 -15.97 -4.30
C LEU A 93 -11.66 -17.37 -4.92
N HIS A 94 -11.02 -17.47 -6.09
CA HIS A 94 -10.86 -18.67 -6.91
C HIS A 94 -9.37 -18.97 -7.09
N ASP A 95 -8.99 -20.24 -7.00
CA ASP A 95 -7.68 -20.69 -7.46
C ASP A 95 -7.79 -21.28 -8.86
N TYR A 96 -6.88 -20.84 -9.74
CA TYR A 96 -6.74 -21.38 -11.07
C TYR A 96 -5.45 -22.18 -11.19
N ASP A 97 -5.56 -23.40 -11.71
CA ASP A 97 -4.42 -24.26 -12.00
C ASP A 97 -4.31 -24.48 -13.51
N PHE A 98 -3.10 -24.40 -14.04
CA PHE A 98 -2.77 -24.47 -15.46
C PHE A 98 -1.89 -25.69 -15.72
N GLU A 99 -2.34 -26.56 -16.60
CA GLU A 99 -1.64 -27.77 -17.00
C GLU A 99 -1.30 -27.71 -18.50
N LEU A 100 -0.01 -27.77 -18.82
CA LEU A 100 0.49 -27.78 -20.19
C LEU A 100 0.84 -29.22 -20.57
N LEU A 101 0.30 -29.71 -21.69
CA LEU A 101 0.47 -31.08 -22.14
C LEU A 101 0.92 -31.16 -23.60
N LEU A 102 1.72 -32.17 -23.94
CA LEU A 102 2.14 -32.48 -25.31
C LEU A 102 1.51 -33.79 -25.79
N GLU A 103 1.12 -33.84 -27.05
CA GLU A 103 0.64 -35.05 -27.71
C GLU A 103 1.76 -35.70 -28.54
N ILE A 104 2.45 -36.66 -27.92
CA ILE A 104 3.63 -37.34 -28.45
C ILE A 104 3.24 -38.77 -28.83
N GLY A 105 3.34 -39.11 -30.11
CA GLY A 105 3.00 -40.47 -30.59
C GLY A 105 1.55 -40.89 -30.27
N GLY A 106 0.61 -39.95 -30.22
CA GLY A 106 -0.79 -40.18 -29.88
C GLY A 106 -1.09 -40.36 -28.39
N GLN A 107 -0.11 -40.13 -27.51
CA GLN A 107 -0.28 -40.08 -26.06
C GLN A 107 -0.13 -38.64 -25.55
N VAL A 108 -0.96 -38.27 -24.59
CA VAL A 108 -0.88 -36.95 -23.95
C VAL A 108 -0.01 -37.04 -22.71
N GLN A 109 1.00 -36.19 -22.60
CA GLN A 109 1.92 -36.12 -21.48
C GLN A 109 1.93 -34.70 -20.89
N GLN A 110 1.75 -34.59 -19.58
CA GLN A 110 1.94 -33.34 -18.85
C GLN A 110 3.42 -32.94 -18.84
N ILE A 111 3.70 -31.68 -19.17
CA ILE A 111 5.06 -31.11 -19.22
C ILE A 111 5.23 -29.87 -18.34
N GLY A 112 4.13 -29.28 -17.88
CA GLY A 112 4.15 -28.11 -17.01
C GLY A 112 2.88 -28.05 -16.17
N PHE A 113 3.02 -27.56 -14.94
CA PHE A 113 1.90 -27.32 -14.05
C PHE A 113 2.19 -26.09 -13.20
N VAL A 114 1.21 -25.20 -13.12
CA VAL A 114 1.26 -23.98 -12.33
C VAL A 114 -0.03 -23.90 -11.53
N ASP A 115 0.09 -23.64 -10.23
CA ASP A 115 -1.05 -23.69 -9.31
C ASP A 115 -1.33 -22.36 -8.62
N ARG A 116 -2.54 -22.26 -8.05
CA ARG A 116 -2.94 -21.14 -7.20
C ARG A 116 -2.84 -19.79 -7.92
N VAL A 117 -3.04 -19.70 -9.23
CA VAL A 117 -3.11 -18.41 -9.91
C VAL A 117 -4.42 -17.72 -9.55
N VAL A 118 -4.41 -16.40 -9.33
CA VAL A 118 -5.59 -15.63 -8.95
C VAL A 118 -5.73 -14.37 -9.79
N CYS A 119 -6.94 -13.79 -9.79
CA CYS A 119 -7.26 -12.55 -10.47
C CYS A 119 -7.78 -11.53 -9.46
N GLY A 120 -7.18 -10.35 -9.37
CA GLY A 120 -7.44 -9.41 -8.28
C GLY A 120 -6.94 -7.98 -8.48
N ASP A 121 -6.83 -7.23 -7.39
CA ASP A 121 -6.37 -5.84 -7.41
C ASP A 121 -4.91 -5.72 -6.89
N ALA A 122 -4.19 -4.69 -7.32
CA ALA A 122 -2.80 -4.44 -6.92
C ALA A 122 -2.66 -3.11 -6.15
N ILE A 123 -1.94 -3.15 -5.02
CA ILE A 123 -1.70 -2.01 -4.13
C ILE A 123 -0.22 -1.99 -3.73
N LEU A 124 0.39 -0.81 -3.76
CA LEU A 124 1.77 -0.59 -3.32
C LEU A 124 1.83 0.21 -2.03
N ILE A 125 2.89 0.02 -1.25
CA ILE A 125 3.15 0.77 -0.01
C ILE A 125 4.55 1.38 -0.09
N ASN A 126 4.67 2.63 0.37
CA ASN A 126 5.95 3.31 0.49
C ASN A 126 5.96 4.25 1.72
N GLY A 127 7.14 4.69 2.14
CA GLY A 127 7.34 5.57 3.29
C GLY A 127 8.41 5.06 4.25
N GLN A 128 8.27 5.40 5.54
CA GLN A 128 9.28 5.03 6.56
C GLN A 128 8.83 3.92 7.51
N SER A 129 9.33 3.89 8.75
CA SER A 129 9.09 2.82 9.71
C SER A 129 7.61 2.59 10.00
N ASN A 130 6.79 3.65 10.07
CA ASN A 130 5.35 3.49 10.21
C ASN A 130 4.63 3.06 8.92
N ALA A 131 5.30 3.02 7.76
CA ALA A 131 4.83 2.33 6.56
C ALA A 131 5.37 0.89 6.45
N VAL A 132 6.57 0.62 6.94
CA VAL A 132 7.08 -0.74 7.15
C VAL A 132 6.15 -1.49 8.11
N ALA A 133 5.77 -0.83 9.21
CA ALA A 133 4.76 -1.27 10.17
C ALA A 133 4.91 -2.73 10.62
N ALA A 134 6.15 -3.16 10.81
CA ALA A 134 6.46 -4.43 11.41
C ALA A 134 6.01 -4.46 12.88
N ASP A 135 6.09 -5.64 13.47
CA ASP A 135 5.81 -5.84 14.88
C ASP A 135 6.98 -5.33 15.75
N TYR A 136 7.11 -4.00 15.84
CA TYR A 136 8.18 -3.33 16.60
C TYR A 136 8.17 -3.66 18.09
N HIS A 137 7.06 -4.19 18.60
CA HIS A 137 6.86 -4.50 20.02
C HIS A 137 6.79 -6.00 20.32
N GLY A 138 6.96 -6.87 19.31
CA GLY A 138 6.95 -8.32 19.46
C GLY A 138 5.64 -8.87 20.02
N GLU A 139 4.50 -8.26 19.68
CA GLU A 139 3.18 -8.65 20.18
C GLU A 139 2.67 -9.97 19.54
N GLY A 140 3.18 -10.33 18.36
CA GLY A 140 2.82 -11.55 17.63
C GLY A 140 1.42 -11.53 17.03
N LEU A 141 0.82 -10.35 16.82
CA LEU A 141 -0.61 -10.22 16.45
C LEU A 141 -0.85 -9.79 15.00
N ALA A 142 0.16 -9.30 14.27
CA ALA A 142 -0.06 -8.71 12.94
C ALA A 142 -0.65 -9.69 11.92
N ASN A 143 -0.22 -10.96 11.93
CA ASN A 143 -0.72 -12.01 11.03
C ASN A 143 -2.13 -12.52 11.33
N GLN A 144 -2.83 -11.99 12.34
CA GLN A 144 -4.27 -12.25 12.50
C GLN A 144 -5.11 -11.79 11.28
N SER A 145 -4.56 -10.89 10.45
CA SER A 145 -5.20 -10.46 9.19
C SER A 145 -4.64 -11.18 7.95
N GLN A 146 -3.76 -12.16 8.11
CA GLN A 146 -3.21 -12.91 7.00
C GLN A 146 -4.30 -13.74 6.29
N SER A 147 -4.17 -13.88 4.98
CA SER A 147 -5.13 -14.58 4.14
C SER A 147 -4.43 -15.09 2.88
N ARG A 148 -4.73 -16.31 2.43
CA ARG A 148 -4.18 -16.85 1.16
C ARG A 148 -4.50 -16.00 -0.07
N TRP A 149 -5.49 -15.12 0.05
CA TRP A 149 -5.95 -14.18 -0.97
C TRP A 149 -5.25 -12.82 -0.92
N ILE A 150 -4.33 -12.62 0.03
CA ILE A 150 -3.46 -11.45 0.09
C ILE A 150 -2.04 -11.93 -0.15
N ARG A 151 -1.45 -11.48 -1.25
CA ARG A 151 -0.15 -11.96 -1.72
C ARG A 151 0.80 -10.80 -1.88
N SER A 152 2.09 -11.11 -1.79
CA SER A 152 3.17 -10.16 -2.04
C SER A 152 4.16 -10.82 -2.98
N PHE A 153 4.95 -10.01 -3.68
CA PHE A 153 5.95 -10.50 -4.62
C PHE A 153 7.37 -10.16 -4.13
N GLY A 154 8.23 -11.17 -4.15
CA GLY A 154 9.63 -11.06 -3.74
C GLY A 154 9.83 -10.64 -2.29
N THR A 155 11.00 -10.05 -2.03
CA THR A 155 11.44 -9.61 -0.69
C THR A 155 11.45 -8.09 -0.56
N SER A 156 11.09 -7.57 0.62
CA SER A 156 11.30 -6.16 0.98
C SER A 156 12.72 -5.87 1.49
N ALA A 157 13.65 -6.81 1.34
CA ALA A 157 15.04 -6.63 1.72
C ALA A 157 15.66 -5.37 1.12
N LEU A 158 16.63 -4.80 1.83
CA LEU A 158 17.27 -3.55 1.43
C LEU A 158 18.44 -3.74 0.44
N GLY A 159 18.96 -4.96 0.33
CA GLY A 159 20.09 -5.29 -0.53
C GLY A 159 19.66 -5.73 -1.93
N ALA A 160 20.37 -5.22 -2.95
CA ALA A 160 20.06 -5.48 -4.36
C ALA A 160 20.12 -6.97 -4.73
N ILE A 161 21.07 -7.73 -4.17
CA ILE A 161 21.23 -9.16 -4.44
C ILE A 161 20.01 -9.94 -3.96
N GLN A 162 19.52 -9.64 -2.74
CA GLN A 162 18.36 -10.31 -2.18
C GLN A 162 17.10 -9.99 -2.99
N VAL A 163 16.91 -8.71 -3.36
CA VAL A 163 15.75 -8.30 -4.17
C VAL A 163 15.76 -8.91 -5.56
N ALA A 164 16.92 -9.00 -6.22
CA ALA A 164 17.03 -9.62 -7.53
C ALA A 164 16.86 -11.15 -7.50
N ALA A 165 17.15 -11.79 -6.37
CA ALA A 165 17.11 -13.25 -6.23
C ALA A 165 15.72 -13.80 -5.88
N ASP A 166 14.88 -13.02 -5.20
CA ASP A 166 13.54 -13.44 -4.78
C ASP A 166 12.48 -12.91 -5.76
N LEU A 167 12.12 -13.75 -6.72
CA LEU A 167 11.12 -13.48 -7.77
C LEU A 167 9.87 -14.35 -7.60
N ASP A 168 9.63 -14.84 -6.38
CA ASP A 168 8.48 -15.70 -6.08
C ASP A 168 7.31 -14.90 -5.52
N TRP A 169 6.10 -15.45 -5.69
CA TRP A 169 4.91 -14.96 -5.00
C TRP A 169 4.80 -15.60 -3.62
N HIS A 170 4.63 -14.75 -2.62
CA HIS A 170 4.54 -15.12 -1.22
C HIS A 170 3.16 -14.80 -0.65
N LEU A 171 2.79 -15.52 0.40
CA LEU A 171 1.72 -15.09 1.29
C LEU A 171 2.13 -13.75 1.92
N ALA A 172 1.24 -12.77 1.95
CA ALA A 172 1.55 -11.48 2.57
C ALA A 172 1.75 -11.65 4.09
N GLU A 173 2.83 -11.09 4.60
CA GLU A 173 3.31 -11.27 5.98
C GLU A 173 3.36 -9.90 6.69
N GLY A 174 2.72 -9.79 7.85
CA GLY A 174 2.52 -8.51 8.54
C GLY A 174 3.44 -8.26 9.74
N GLN A 175 4.11 -9.28 10.29
CA GLN A 175 4.90 -9.16 11.53
C GLN A 175 6.35 -8.77 11.26
N GLY A 176 6.99 -9.40 10.27
CA GLY A 176 8.38 -9.19 9.91
C GLY A 176 8.61 -7.88 9.14
N MET A 177 9.89 -7.62 8.88
CA MET A 177 10.36 -6.56 7.98
C MET A 177 11.50 -7.08 7.12
N TYR A 178 11.69 -6.48 5.96
CA TYR A 178 12.85 -6.67 5.08
C TYR A 178 13.12 -8.13 4.69
N SER A 179 12.05 -8.92 4.56
CA SER A 179 12.07 -10.32 4.16
C SER A 179 10.96 -10.64 3.16
N SER A 180 10.99 -11.85 2.60
CA SER A 180 10.04 -12.34 1.60
C SER A 180 8.60 -12.13 2.05
N GLY A 181 7.79 -11.54 1.18
CA GLY A 181 6.36 -11.35 1.43
C GLY A 181 5.96 -10.32 2.50
N THR A 182 6.91 -9.62 3.13
CA THR A 182 6.57 -8.68 4.22
C THR A 182 5.92 -7.39 3.71
N VAL A 183 4.76 -7.07 4.28
CA VAL A 183 3.89 -5.95 3.87
C VAL A 183 3.51 -5.00 5.00
N GLY A 184 3.72 -5.39 6.26
CA GLY A 184 3.40 -4.55 7.43
C GLY A 184 1.96 -4.69 7.93
N THR A 185 1.79 -4.43 9.22
CA THR A 185 0.58 -4.73 10.01
C THR A 185 -0.68 -4.03 9.48
N TRP A 186 -0.62 -2.71 9.31
CA TRP A 186 -1.83 -1.95 8.98
C TRP A 186 -2.26 -2.14 7.52
N ALA A 187 -1.31 -2.35 6.62
CA ALA A 187 -1.61 -2.58 5.21
C ALA A 187 -2.19 -3.98 5.00
N LEU A 188 -1.65 -5.00 5.67
CA LEU A 188 -2.25 -6.34 5.71
C LEU A 188 -3.67 -6.30 6.27
N ARG A 189 -3.90 -5.53 7.34
CA ARG A 189 -5.23 -5.32 7.91
C ARG A 189 -6.20 -4.66 6.93
N ALA A 190 -5.75 -3.64 6.21
CA ALA A 190 -6.57 -2.96 5.20
C ALA A 190 -6.95 -3.92 4.06
N ALA A 191 -5.98 -4.64 3.49
CA ALA A 191 -6.21 -5.62 2.45
C ALA A 191 -7.18 -6.73 2.91
N ARG A 192 -7.06 -7.21 4.15
CA ARG A 192 -7.98 -8.20 4.72
C ARG A 192 -9.43 -7.73 4.74
N LEU A 193 -9.68 -6.49 5.14
CA LEU A 193 -11.03 -5.93 5.15
C LEU A 193 -11.62 -5.85 3.73
N LEU A 194 -10.80 -5.48 2.75
CA LEU A 194 -11.21 -5.38 1.35
C LEU A 194 -11.50 -6.77 0.76
N VAL A 195 -10.60 -7.74 0.95
CA VAL A 195 -10.81 -9.14 0.54
C VAL A 195 -12.10 -9.69 1.14
N ASP A 196 -12.32 -9.50 2.45
CA ASP A 196 -13.52 -10.01 3.13
C ASP A 196 -14.81 -9.38 2.61
N THR A 197 -14.76 -8.11 2.24
CA THR A 197 -15.97 -7.37 1.81
C THR A 197 -16.27 -7.58 0.34
N TYR A 198 -15.26 -7.48 -0.52
CA TYR A 198 -15.41 -7.46 -1.98
C TYR A 198 -15.10 -8.79 -2.63
N GLN A 199 -14.56 -9.77 -1.89
CA GLN A 199 -14.23 -11.10 -2.39
C GLN A 199 -13.26 -11.07 -3.58
N VAL A 200 -12.36 -10.08 -3.61
CA VAL A 200 -11.33 -9.91 -4.64
C VAL A 200 -9.94 -10.08 -3.99
N PRO A 201 -9.08 -10.98 -4.51
CA PRO A 201 -7.69 -11.12 -4.08
C PRO A 201 -6.90 -9.81 -4.22
N ILE A 202 -5.89 -9.60 -3.38
CA ILE A 202 -5.07 -8.39 -3.40
C ILE A 202 -3.58 -8.73 -3.44
N ALA A 203 -2.86 -8.14 -4.39
CA ALA A 203 -1.41 -8.05 -4.38
C ALA A 203 -1.00 -6.81 -3.59
N LEU A 204 -0.13 -6.99 -2.62
CA LEU A 204 0.36 -5.94 -1.73
C LEU A 204 1.88 -6.00 -1.69
N ILE A 205 2.57 -4.97 -2.19
CA ILE A 205 4.04 -4.90 -2.20
C ILE A 205 4.51 -3.68 -1.40
N ASN A 206 5.34 -3.91 -0.39
CA ASN A 206 5.87 -2.84 0.46
C ASN A 206 7.32 -2.49 0.12
N GLY A 207 7.55 -1.22 -0.23
CA GLY A 207 8.86 -0.63 -0.51
C GLY A 207 9.38 0.29 0.60
N ALA A 208 8.66 0.45 1.70
CA ALA A 208 9.03 1.36 2.78
C ALA A 208 10.36 0.98 3.45
N VAL A 209 11.07 1.99 3.98
CA VAL A 209 12.34 1.80 4.71
C VAL A 209 12.39 2.71 5.93
N GLY A 210 12.64 2.12 7.10
CA GLY A 210 12.67 2.83 8.38
C GLY A 210 13.71 3.97 8.45
N GLY A 211 13.33 5.08 9.11
CA GLY A 211 14.22 6.19 9.44
C GLY A 211 14.63 7.08 8.26
N THR A 212 14.00 6.96 7.10
CA THR A 212 14.40 7.67 5.89
C THR A 212 13.70 9.01 5.71
N TYR A 213 14.44 9.98 5.19
CA TYR A 213 13.90 11.24 4.65
C TYR A 213 13.21 11.00 3.31
N LEU A 214 12.28 11.87 2.95
CA LEU A 214 11.56 11.83 1.69
C LEU A 214 12.51 11.83 0.49
N MET A 215 13.63 12.56 0.56
CA MET A 215 14.60 12.64 -0.53
C MET A 215 15.22 11.28 -0.90
N GLN A 216 15.26 10.31 0.02
CA GLN A 216 15.78 8.97 -0.24
C GLN A 216 14.78 8.08 -1.01
N HIS A 217 13.53 8.51 -1.11
CA HIS A 217 12.46 7.84 -1.85
C HIS A 217 12.36 8.31 -3.31
N MET A 218 13.12 9.33 -3.69
CA MET A 218 13.06 9.91 -5.03
C MET A 218 13.49 8.89 -6.09
N ARG A 219 12.86 8.98 -7.26
CA ARG A 219 13.21 8.21 -8.44
C ARG A 219 14.61 8.56 -8.93
N ASP A 220 15.37 7.53 -9.31
CA ASP A 220 16.57 7.71 -10.12
C ASP A 220 16.13 7.82 -11.59
N ASP A 221 16.09 9.04 -12.13
CA ASP A 221 15.59 9.29 -13.47
C ASP A 221 16.48 8.68 -14.58
N THR A 222 17.73 8.35 -14.26
CA THR A 222 18.67 7.69 -15.19
C THR A 222 18.55 6.18 -15.17
N ASN A 223 18.17 5.60 -14.03
CA ASN A 223 17.95 4.18 -13.85
C ASN A 223 16.79 3.94 -12.85
N PRO A 224 15.53 3.97 -13.32
CA PRO A 224 14.37 3.93 -12.43
C PRO A 224 14.27 2.65 -11.58
N GLU A 225 14.80 1.53 -12.07
CA GLU A 225 14.86 0.24 -11.35
C GLU A 225 16.20 0.04 -10.62
N ASN A 226 16.93 1.12 -10.31
CA ASN A 226 18.16 1.05 -9.54
C ASN A 226 17.90 0.42 -8.16
N LEU A 227 18.28 -0.86 -8.02
CA LEU A 227 18.08 -1.64 -6.79
C LEU A 227 18.85 -1.10 -5.57
N GLY A 228 19.79 -0.18 -5.78
CA GLY A 228 20.42 0.59 -4.69
C GLY A 228 19.49 1.62 -4.04
N THR A 229 18.42 2.03 -4.73
CA THR A 229 17.46 3.04 -4.27
C THR A 229 16.19 2.40 -3.72
N ILE A 230 15.48 3.14 -2.84
CA ILE A 230 14.20 2.68 -2.29
C ILE A 230 13.16 2.57 -3.41
N TYR A 231 13.07 3.61 -4.24
CA TYR A 231 12.17 3.67 -5.38
C TYR A 231 12.39 2.49 -6.34
N GLY A 232 13.64 2.26 -6.75
CA GLY A 232 13.97 1.24 -7.74
C GLY A 232 13.69 -0.18 -7.27
N ARG A 233 13.87 -0.50 -5.98
CA ARG A 233 13.48 -1.82 -5.44
C ARG A 233 11.96 -2.05 -5.47
N LEU A 234 11.15 -1.01 -5.25
CA LEU A 234 9.69 -1.13 -5.35
C LEU A 234 9.26 -1.29 -6.81
N LEU A 235 9.77 -0.43 -7.70
CA LEU A 235 9.46 -0.47 -9.12
C LEU A 235 9.88 -1.79 -9.77
N PHE A 236 11.09 -2.27 -9.45
CA PHE A 236 11.57 -3.57 -9.93
C PHE A 236 10.62 -4.70 -9.56
N ARG A 237 10.24 -4.81 -8.29
CA ARG A 237 9.31 -5.88 -7.85
C ARG A 237 7.94 -5.76 -8.50
N ALA A 238 7.41 -4.55 -8.67
CA ALA A 238 6.15 -4.34 -9.39
C ALA A 238 6.23 -4.82 -10.84
N ARG A 239 7.30 -4.47 -11.57
CA ARG A 239 7.53 -4.90 -12.97
C ARG A 239 7.77 -6.40 -13.09
N GLN A 240 8.61 -6.98 -12.23
CA GLN A 240 8.87 -8.42 -12.23
C GLN A 240 7.62 -9.24 -11.91
N SER A 241 6.72 -8.73 -11.06
CA SER A 241 5.42 -9.36 -10.80
C SER A 241 4.40 -9.18 -11.94
N GLY A 242 4.65 -8.21 -12.82
CA GLY A 242 3.76 -7.79 -13.92
C GLY A 242 2.51 -7.05 -13.47
N ILE A 243 2.53 -6.37 -12.32
CA ILE A 243 1.39 -5.58 -11.81
C ILE A 243 1.56 -4.07 -11.99
N ASP A 244 2.74 -3.60 -12.39
CA ASP A 244 3.10 -2.17 -12.48
C ASP A 244 2.12 -1.36 -13.34
N GLN A 245 1.59 -1.97 -14.40
CA GLN A 245 0.60 -1.35 -15.29
C GLN A 245 -0.83 -1.32 -14.72
N ASN A 246 -1.09 -1.94 -13.57
CA ASN A 246 -2.43 -2.12 -13.00
C ASN A 246 -2.51 -1.83 -11.49
N VAL A 247 -1.47 -1.22 -10.92
CA VAL A 247 -1.52 -0.74 -9.53
C VAL A 247 -2.63 0.28 -9.40
N ARG A 248 -3.56 0.08 -8.46
CA ARG A 248 -4.70 0.97 -8.24
C ARG A 248 -4.44 2.01 -7.15
N ALA A 249 -3.58 1.69 -6.19
CA ALA A 249 -3.29 2.57 -5.06
C ALA A 249 -1.83 2.53 -4.60
N MET A 250 -1.36 3.70 -4.14
CA MET A 250 -0.10 3.87 -3.42
C MET A 250 -0.42 4.32 -1.99
N LEU A 251 0.03 3.57 -0.99
CA LEU A 251 -0.17 3.89 0.41
C LEU A 251 1.11 4.52 0.96
N TRP A 252 1.01 5.72 1.52
CA TRP A 252 2.14 6.51 1.98
C TRP A 252 2.05 6.83 3.47
N HIS A 253 3.13 6.56 4.21
CA HIS A 253 3.29 7.06 5.57
C HIS A 253 4.74 7.41 5.86
N GLN A 254 5.03 8.71 5.84
CA GLN A 254 6.36 9.24 6.07
C GLN A 254 6.30 10.72 6.43
N GLY A 255 7.32 11.17 7.16
CA GLY A 255 7.66 12.57 7.33
C GLY A 255 8.29 12.85 8.70
N GLU A 256 8.32 11.85 9.58
CA GLU A 256 8.89 12.00 10.92
C GLU A 256 10.39 12.29 10.87
N SER A 257 11.13 11.66 9.94
CA SER A 257 12.54 12.00 9.70
C SER A 257 12.71 13.40 9.08
N ASP A 258 11.70 13.93 8.39
CA ASP A 258 11.72 15.27 7.79
C ASP A 258 11.28 16.37 8.75
N GLY A 259 11.14 16.11 10.06
CA GLY A 259 10.61 17.10 11.01
C GLY A 259 11.32 18.47 11.02
N GLY A 260 12.60 18.52 10.63
CA GLY A 260 13.37 19.76 10.45
C GLY A 260 13.49 20.27 9.02
N THR A 261 12.91 19.58 8.03
CA THR A 261 12.95 19.97 6.61
C THR A 261 12.03 21.18 6.38
N ASP A 262 12.49 22.13 5.56
CA ASP A 262 11.65 23.25 5.13
C ASP A 262 10.37 22.74 4.45
N PRO A 263 9.17 23.16 4.89
CA PRO A 263 7.91 22.69 4.33
C PRO A 263 7.82 22.86 2.80
N THR A 264 8.36 23.95 2.24
CA THR A 264 8.38 24.21 0.79
C THR A 264 9.22 23.17 0.04
N ILE A 265 10.38 22.80 0.60
CA ILE A 265 11.25 21.75 0.03
C ILE A 265 10.55 20.39 0.12
N TYR A 266 9.94 20.08 1.27
CA TYR A 266 9.17 18.84 1.43
C TYR A 266 8.03 18.76 0.41
N HIS A 267 7.26 19.84 0.24
CA HIS A 267 6.17 19.90 -0.73
C HIS A 267 6.65 19.69 -2.18
N ALA A 268 7.74 20.35 -2.58
CA ALA A 268 8.30 20.23 -3.93
C ALA A 268 8.74 18.80 -4.21
N ASN A 269 9.51 18.20 -3.30
CA ASN A 269 9.99 16.83 -3.45
C ASN A 269 8.85 15.81 -3.39
N TRP A 270 7.88 15.98 -2.49
CA TRP A 270 6.72 15.11 -2.39
C TRP A 270 5.86 15.15 -3.66
N SER A 271 5.67 16.35 -4.23
CA SER A 271 4.96 16.52 -5.49
C SER A 271 5.65 15.78 -6.62
N LYS A 272 6.99 15.93 -6.74
CA LYS A 272 7.76 15.18 -7.76
C LYS A 272 7.69 13.67 -7.54
N LEU A 273 7.86 13.17 -6.32
CA LEU A 273 7.75 11.75 -6.01
C LEU A 273 6.37 11.18 -6.39
N ARG A 274 5.30 11.93 -6.08
CA ARG A 274 3.95 11.55 -6.50
C ARG A 274 3.87 11.47 -8.03
N ASP A 275 4.34 12.48 -8.74
CA ASP A 275 4.27 12.52 -10.20
C ASP A 275 5.10 11.38 -10.84
N ASP A 276 6.26 11.07 -10.26
CA ASP A 276 7.09 9.93 -10.64
C ASP A 276 6.31 8.60 -10.49
N TRP A 277 5.52 8.42 -9.42
CA TRP A 277 4.64 7.24 -9.29
C TRP A 277 3.55 7.18 -10.36
N TYR A 278 2.90 8.30 -10.69
CA TYR A 278 1.89 8.30 -11.77
C TYR A 278 2.50 8.06 -13.14
N GLN A 279 3.79 8.39 -13.33
CA GLN A 279 4.51 8.07 -14.54
C GLN A 279 4.82 6.58 -14.67
N ASP A 280 5.35 5.94 -13.62
CA ASP A 280 5.75 4.53 -13.68
C ASP A 280 4.61 3.54 -13.38
N PHE A 281 3.51 4.00 -12.76
CA PHE A 281 2.30 3.22 -12.47
C PHE A 281 1.06 3.89 -13.12
N PRO A 282 0.84 3.73 -14.43
CA PRO A 282 -0.12 4.54 -15.18
C PRO A 282 -1.59 4.28 -14.82
N SER A 283 -1.92 3.15 -14.20
CA SER A 283 -3.26 2.85 -13.69
C SER A 283 -3.49 3.28 -12.24
N LEU A 284 -2.51 3.96 -11.61
CA LEU A 284 -2.65 4.46 -10.25
C LEU A 284 -3.85 5.41 -10.18
N GLU A 285 -4.85 5.07 -9.36
CA GLU A 285 -6.06 5.88 -9.23
C GLU A 285 -5.93 6.90 -8.09
N GLN A 286 -5.27 6.51 -6.99
CA GLN A 286 -5.22 7.34 -5.78
C GLN A 286 -3.97 7.08 -4.94
N VAL A 287 -3.41 8.14 -4.36
CA VAL A 287 -2.46 8.05 -3.25
C VAL A 287 -3.20 8.24 -1.92
N PHE A 288 -3.03 7.30 -0.99
CA PHE A 288 -3.57 7.41 0.36
C PHE A 288 -2.44 7.72 1.33
N MET A 289 -2.56 8.81 2.06
CA MET A 289 -1.53 9.31 2.96
C MET A 289 -2.03 9.35 4.40
N PHE A 290 -1.22 8.91 5.36
CA PHE A 290 -1.42 9.31 6.75
C PHE A 290 -0.71 10.65 7.03
N GLN A 291 -1.42 11.61 7.63
CA GLN A 291 -0.77 12.74 8.27
C GLN A 291 0.03 12.21 9.47
N ILE A 292 1.32 12.51 9.52
CA ILE A 292 2.17 12.18 10.67
C ILE A 292 1.72 12.99 11.88
N ARG A 293 1.98 12.46 13.07
CA ARG A 293 1.74 13.17 14.33
C ARG A 293 3.06 13.65 14.93
N ASP A 294 2.96 14.47 15.97
CA ASP A 294 4.07 14.80 16.85
C ASP A 294 4.73 13.53 17.42
N GLY A 295 6.07 13.51 17.50
CA GLY A 295 6.89 12.37 17.88
C GLY A 295 7.88 11.93 16.79
N CYS A 296 8.75 10.98 17.12
CA CYS A 296 9.75 10.40 16.21
C CYS A 296 10.58 11.38 15.34
N GLY A 297 10.97 12.54 15.88
CA GLY A 297 11.78 13.52 15.14
C GLY A 297 10.99 14.65 14.48
N VAL A 298 9.66 14.63 14.53
CA VAL A 298 8.82 15.78 14.18
C VAL A 298 8.19 16.39 15.42
N ASN A 299 8.32 17.71 15.57
CA ASN A 299 7.66 18.53 16.59
C ASN A 299 6.97 19.79 16.03
N GLY A 300 7.26 20.17 14.78
CA GLY A 300 6.69 21.34 14.12
C GLY A 300 5.40 21.04 13.33
N MET A 301 4.59 22.07 13.08
CA MET A 301 3.36 21.95 12.28
C MET A 301 3.56 22.05 10.77
N GLY A 302 4.70 22.54 10.28
CA GLY A 302 4.89 22.85 8.86
C GLY A 302 4.55 21.69 7.90
N ILE A 303 5.24 20.56 8.03
CA ILE A 303 4.98 19.38 7.17
C ILE A 303 3.62 18.75 7.48
N ARG A 304 3.21 18.70 8.75
CA ARG A 304 1.91 18.15 9.13
C ARG A 304 0.77 18.93 8.49
N GLU A 305 0.85 20.25 8.48
CA GLU A 305 -0.12 21.13 7.83
C GLU A 305 -0.11 20.95 6.31
N LEU A 306 1.06 20.77 5.69
CA LEU A 306 1.13 20.42 4.26
C LEU A 306 0.46 19.09 3.96
N GLN A 307 0.73 18.04 4.75
CA GLN A 307 0.11 16.73 4.61
C GLN A 307 -1.41 16.82 4.78
N ARG A 308 -1.92 17.59 5.75
CA ARG A 308 -3.37 17.84 5.89
C ARG A 308 -3.98 18.43 4.62
N ARG A 309 -3.27 19.40 4.03
CA ARG A 309 -3.71 20.12 2.84
C ARG A 309 -3.48 19.36 1.53
N SER A 310 -2.80 18.22 1.53
CA SER A 310 -2.51 17.48 0.30
C SER A 310 -3.77 17.12 -0.50
N SER A 311 -4.90 16.81 0.16
CA SER A 311 -6.18 16.58 -0.53
C SER A 311 -6.82 17.84 -1.14
N ASP A 312 -6.38 19.05 -0.75
CA ASP A 312 -6.80 20.30 -1.40
C ASP A 312 -5.92 20.64 -2.60
N LEU A 313 -4.64 20.27 -2.49
CA LEU A 313 -3.62 20.56 -3.49
C LEU A 313 -3.70 19.58 -4.65
N PHE A 314 -4.13 18.35 -4.38
CA PHE A 314 -4.09 17.24 -5.32
C PHE A 314 -5.37 16.40 -5.21
N THR A 315 -6.14 16.35 -6.30
CA THR A 315 -7.40 15.60 -6.37
C THR A 315 -7.21 14.10 -6.27
N ASN A 316 -6.02 13.62 -6.62
CA ASN A 316 -5.63 12.23 -6.64
C ASN A 316 -4.96 11.77 -5.31
N VAL A 317 -5.25 12.49 -4.22
CA VAL A 317 -4.67 12.25 -2.88
C VAL A 317 -5.75 12.28 -1.81
N THR A 318 -5.81 11.22 -1.01
CA THR A 318 -6.66 11.14 0.19
C THR A 318 -5.81 11.09 1.44
N VAL A 319 -6.03 12.04 2.35
CA VAL A 319 -5.30 12.11 3.61
C VAL A 319 -6.15 11.51 4.74
N LEU A 320 -5.50 10.78 5.64
CA LEU A 320 -6.06 10.14 6.82
C LEU A 320 -5.35 10.65 8.07
N SER A 321 -6.09 10.85 9.15
CA SER A 321 -5.49 11.31 10.42
C SER A 321 -4.92 10.13 11.20
N SER A 322 -3.78 10.36 11.85
CA SER A 322 -3.19 9.45 12.83
C SER A 322 -3.52 9.82 14.28
N THR A 323 -4.18 10.96 14.51
CA THR A 323 -4.59 11.37 15.86
C THR A 323 -5.73 10.50 16.38
N ALA A 324 -5.91 10.46 17.71
CA ALA A 324 -6.81 9.54 18.41
C ALA A 324 -6.47 8.03 18.24
N ILE A 325 -5.33 7.71 17.63
CA ILE A 325 -4.74 6.38 17.60
C ILE A 325 -3.70 6.28 18.73
N ASN A 326 -4.20 6.03 19.94
CA ASN A 326 -3.47 6.08 21.21
C ASN A 326 -2.32 5.08 21.35
N ALA A 327 -2.45 3.86 20.82
CA ALA A 327 -1.50 2.79 21.06
C ALA A 327 -0.20 3.04 20.27
N HIS A 328 0.66 3.87 20.87
CA HIS A 328 1.92 4.37 20.32
C HIS A 328 2.94 4.63 21.43
N ASP A 329 4.22 4.35 21.15
CA ASP A 329 5.33 4.51 22.11
C ASP A 329 6.04 5.88 22.04
N GLY A 330 5.65 6.73 21.11
CA GLY A 330 6.32 7.99 20.80
C GLY A 330 7.02 8.03 19.45
N CYS A 331 7.16 6.87 18.80
CA CYS A 331 7.52 6.76 17.39
C CYS A 331 6.74 5.69 16.59
N HIS A 332 6.57 4.49 17.13
CA HIS A 332 5.92 3.37 16.47
C HIS A 332 4.62 2.98 17.16
N PHE A 333 3.67 2.48 16.39
CA PHE A 333 2.40 2.03 16.93
C PHE A 333 2.50 0.59 17.40
N PHE A 334 1.82 0.29 18.50
CA PHE A 334 1.50 -1.09 18.86
C PHE A 334 0.47 -1.66 17.88
N TYR A 335 0.28 -2.97 17.90
CA TYR A 335 -0.67 -3.70 17.05
C TYR A 335 -2.06 -3.06 17.08
N GLN A 336 -2.58 -2.68 18.25
CA GLN A 336 -3.89 -2.02 18.34
C GLN A 336 -3.95 -0.69 17.58
N GLY A 337 -2.84 0.04 17.52
CA GLY A 337 -2.69 1.28 16.78
C GLY A 337 -2.64 1.02 15.27
N TYR A 338 -1.74 0.15 14.83
CA TYR A 338 -1.67 -0.25 13.41
C TYR A 338 -2.97 -0.89 12.92
N ARG A 339 -3.67 -1.68 13.74
CA ARG A 339 -4.98 -2.23 13.40
C ARG A 339 -6.03 -1.14 13.16
N LYS A 340 -6.03 -0.08 13.97
CA LYS A 340 -6.92 1.09 13.76
C LYS A 340 -6.55 1.84 12.48
N MET A 341 -5.26 2.04 12.22
CA MET A 341 -4.79 2.63 10.95
C MET A 341 -5.26 1.79 9.77
N GLY A 342 -5.11 0.46 9.82
CA GLY A 342 -5.56 -0.44 8.76
C GLY A 342 -7.07 -0.40 8.53
N ASN A 343 -7.86 -0.27 9.60
CA ASN A 343 -9.31 -0.08 9.47
C ASN A 343 -9.66 1.23 8.76
N LEU A 344 -8.98 2.34 9.08
CA LEU A 344 -9.20 3.64 8.42
C LEU A 344 -8.77 3.59 6.96
N MET A 345 -7.60 2.99 6.68
CA MET A 345 -7.08 2.85 5.33
C MET A 345 -8.00 1.97 4.46
N GLY A 346 -8.41 0.80 4.96
CA GLY A 346 -9.34 -0.08 4.26
C GLY A 346 -10.68 0.60 3.97
N ALA A 347 -11.20 1.39 4.91
CA ALA A 347 -12.42 2.17 4.69
C ALA A 347 -12.23 3.26 3.64
N ALA A 348 -11.08 3.94 3.60
CA ALA A 348 -10.79 4.95 2.58
C ALA A 348 -10.66 4.35 1.18
N ILE A 349 -9.93 3.24 1.06
CA ILE A 349 -9.78 2.51 -0.20
C ILE A 349 -11.14 2.00 -0.70
N ALA A 350 -11.95 1.41 0.18
CA ALA A 350 -13.29 0.93 -0.16
C ALA A 350 -14.15 2.01 -0.82
N VAL A 351 -14.06 3.25 -0.35
CA VAL A 351 -14.86 4.36 -0.88
C VAL A 351 -14.38 4.78 -2.24
N ILE A 352 -13.08 5.05 -2.35
CA ILE A 352 -12.52 5.66 -3.57
C ILE A 352 -12.44 4.62 -4.69
N LEU A 353 -12.00 3.39 -4.39
CA LEU A 353 -11.72 2.37 -5.41
C LEU A 353 -12.86 1.37 -5.63
N TYR A 354 -13.75 1.18 -4.65
CA TYR A 354 -14.85 0.19 -4.74
C TYR A 354 -16.24 0.85 -4.69
N GLY A 355 -16.31 2.18 -4.72
CA GLY A 355 -17.57 2.93 -4.73
C GLY A 355 -18.41 2.76 -3.47
N ALA A 356 -17.81 2.33 -2.36
CA ALA A 356 -18.55 2.18 -1.11
C ALA A 356 -19.05 3.52 -0.59
N SER A 357 -20.21 3.50 0.06
CA SER A 357 -20.69 4.66 0.80
C SER A 357 -19.78 4.92 2.00
N PHE A 358 -19.04 6.04 2.00
CA PHE A 358 -18.30 6.44 3.20
C PHE A 358 -19.28 7.02 4.21
N PRO A 359 -19.38 6.49 5.44
CA PRO A 359 -20.06 7.21 6.48
C PRO A 359 -19.29 8.52 6.70
N PRO A 360 -19.90 9.72 6.57
CA PRO A 360 -19.20 10.98 6.84
C PRO A 360 -18.60 11.03 8.27
N ALA A 361 -19.10 10.17 9.16
CA ALA A 361 -18.60 9.95 10.50
C ALA A 361 -17.26 9.19 10.59
N LEU A 362 -16.71 8.64 9.49
CA LEU A 362 -15.36 8.08 9.44
C LEU A 362 -14.34 9.07 8.86
N ALA A 363 -14.78 10.20 8.31
CA ALA A 363 -13.89 11.26 7.85
C ALA A 363 -13.22 11.94 9.06
N PRO A 364 -11.89 12.12 9.05
CA PRO A 364 -11.22 12.97 10.02
C PRO A 364 -11.83 14.38 10.00
N ALA A 365 -11.97 14.98 11.17
CA ALA A 365 -12.39 16.37 11.24
C ALA A 365 -11.28 17.25 10.65
N ASN A 366 -11.64 18.08 9.66
CA ASN A 366 -10.70 18.92 8.94
C ASN A 366 -11.13 20.40 9.05
N ILE A 367 -10.24 21.24 9.54
CA ILE A 367 -10.49 22.67 9.68
C ILE A 367 -10.61 23.33 8.30
N LYS A 368 -11.55 24.27 8.19
CA LYS A 368 -11.71 25.15 7.04
C LYS A 368 -11.00 26.48 7.28
N GLU A 369 -11.29 27.12 8.40
CA GLU A 369 -10.81 28.45 8.76
C GLU A 369 -10.85 28.65 10.28
N ALA A 370 -10.06 29.61 10.77
CA ALA A 370 -10.15 30.17 12.11
C ALA A 370 -10.41 31.67 12.00
N ARG A 371 -11.17 32.24 12.94
CA ARG A 371 -11.46 33.69 12.97
C ARG A 371 -11.65 34.19 14.39
N PHE A 372 -11.33 35.46 14.62
CA PHE A 372 -11.78 36.11 15.85
C PHE A 372 -13.30 36.24 15.84
N THR A 373 -13.93 36.12 17.01
CA THR A 373 -15.40 36.26 17.12
C THR A 373 -15.82 37.71 17.30
N SER A 374 -14.88 38.59 17.70
CA SER A 374 -15.12 40.01 17.89
C SER A 374 -13.83 40.82 17.74
N SER A 375 -13.97 42.15 17.71
CA SER A 375 -12.85 43.09 17.71
C SER A 375 -12.02 43.06 19.01
N ALA A 376 -12.49 42.41 20.07
CA ALA A 376 -11.74 42.24 21.32
C ALA A 376 -10.61 41.21 21.19
N ARG A 377 -10.66 40.33 20.16
CA ARG A 377 -9.62 39.34 19.85
C ARG A 377 -9.20 38.45 21.03
N ASP A 378 -10.13 38.18 21.93
CA ASP A 378 -9.98 37.34 23.12
C ASP A 378 -10.69 35.99 22.97
N GLU A 379 -11.30 35.72 21.81
CA GLU A 379 -11.97 34.46 21.48
C GLU A 379 -11.78 34.13 19.99
N ILE A 380 -11.50 32.85 19.69
CA ILE A 380 -11.32 32.34 18.33
C ILE A 380 -12.37 31.26 18.03
N GLU A 381 -13.08 31.39 16.92
CA GLU A 381 -13.94 30.34 16.38
C GLU A 381 -13.19 29.56 15.30
N LEU A 382 -13.06 28.25 15.51
CA LEU A 382 -12.57 27.29 14.53
C LEU A 382 -13.76 26.69 13.79
N VAL A 383 -13.79 26.84 12.47
CA VAL A 383 -14.86 26.31 11.61
C VAL A 383 -14.33 25.10 10.84
N PHE A 384 -14.99 23.96 10.99
CA PHE A 384 -14.65 22.72 10.30
C PHE A 384 -15.43 22.60 8.99
N ARG A 385 -14.85 21.92 8.01
CA ARG A 385 -15.41 21.80 6.65
C ARG A 385 -16.79 21.14 6.63
N ASN A 386 -16.99 20.13 7.47
CA ASN A 386 -18.30 19.53 7.67
C ASN A 386 -19.02 20.28 8.81
N SER A 387 -19.89 21.21 8.44
CA SER A 387 -20.67 22.05 9.37
C SER A 387 -21.63 21.28 10.28
N ARG A 388 -21.87 19.99 10.01
CA ARG A 388 -22.72 19.12 10.83
C ARG A 388 -21.92 18.07 11.60
N GLN A 389 -20.59 18.07 11.48
CA GLN A 389 -19.77 17.08 12.15
C GLN A 389 -19.82 17.30 13.66
N VAL A 390 -20.08 16.22 14.39
CA VAL A 390 -19.98 16.26 15.85
C VAL A 390 -18.53 16.13 16.25
N LEU A 391 -18.06 17.10 17.02
CA LEU A 391 -16.70 17.18 17.55
C LEU A 391 -16.77 16.90 19.06
N ILE A 392 -15.97 15.94 19.50
CA ILE A 392 -15.85 15.51 20.89
C ILE A 392 -14.45 15.89 21.34
N LEU A 393 -14.39 16.75 22.35
CA LEU A 393 -13.15 17.23 22.93
C LEU A 393 -12.71 16.31 24.07
N GLY A 394 -11.44 15.91 24.07
CA GLY A 394 -10.83 15.29 25.23
C GLY A 394 -10.71 16.30 26.38
N GLN A 395 -10.64 15.80 27.62
CA GLN A 395 -10.40 16.65 28.78
C GLN A 395 -9.05 17.36 28.64
N ASN A 396 -8.99 18.66 28.93
CA ASN A 396 -7.79 19.50 28.80
C ASN A 396 -7.31 19.71 27.35
N ILE A 397 -8.19 19.64 26.35
CA ILE A 397 -7.80 19.82 24.94
C ILE A 397 -7.21 21.20 24.66
N GLU A 398 -7.60 22.21 25.44
CA GLU A 398 -7.13 23.60 25.33
C GLU A 398 -5.61 23.72 25.43
N ALA A 399 -4.96 22.84 26.20
CA ALA A 399 -3.50 22.82 26.36
C ALA A 399 -2.74 22.36 25.10
N HIS A 400 -3.45 21.86 24.08
CA HIS A 400 -2.88 21.39 22.81
C HIS A 400 -3.10 22.37 21.66
N PHE A 401 -3.53 23.59 21.99
CA PHE A 401 -3.57 24.71 21.06
C PHE A 401 -2.47 25.70 21.39
N ASN A 402 -1.85 26.27 20.34
CA ASN A 402 -0.94 27.39 20.47
C ASN A 402 -1.32 28.52 19.49
N LEU A 403 -0.91 29.73 19.82
CA LEU A 403 -1.19 30.95 19.06
C LEU A 403 0.04 31.45 18.29
N GLY A 404 0.98 30.56 17.97
CA GLY A 404 2.23 30.92 17.31
C GLY A 404 3.36 31.30 18.26
N ALA A 405 4.57 31.37 17.70
CA ALA A 405 5.79 31.61 18.47
C ALA A 405 5.81 33.00 19.11
N GLY A 406 6.14 33.06 20.40
CA GLY A 406 6.30 34.32 21.14
C GLY A 406 5.00 34.98 21.61
N VAL A 407 3.84 34.33 21.41
CA VAL A 407 2.56 34.80 21.93
C VAL A 407 2.39 34.36 23.39
N LEU A 408 2.04 35.31 24.27
CA LEU A 408 1.89 35.07 25.71
C LEU A 408 0.48 34.61 26.09
N GLU A 409 -0.53 35.00 25.29
CA GLU A 409 -1.89 34.54 25.50
C GLU A 409 -2.00 33.04 25.25
N THR A 410 -2.83 32.38 26.05
CA THR A 410 -3.08 30.93 25.99
C THR A 410 -4.56 30.66 25.78
N VAL A 411 -4.89 29.45 25.32
CA VAL A 411 -6.27 28.99 25.28
C VAL A 411 -6.66 28.47 26.67
N THR A 412 -7.65 29.09 27.28
CA THR A 412 -8.12 28.78 28.65
C THR A 412 -9.26 27.78 28.67
N SER A 413 -10.04 27.71 27.59
CA SER A 413 -11.07 26.68 27.41
C SER A 413 -11.42 26.49 25.95
N ALA A 414 -11.94 25.31 25.62
CA ALA A 414 -12.47 24.97 24.30
C ALA A 414 -13.87 24.37 24.44
N THR A 415 -14.82 24.87 23.65
CA THR A 415 -16.19 24.36 23.61
C THR A 415 -16.56 23.94 22.20
N ALA A 416 -17.17 22.76 22.05
CA ALA A 416 -17.55 22.24 20.74
C ALA A 416 -19.05 22.41 20.49
N SER A 417 -19.38 22.78 19.26
CA SER A 417 -20.72 22.67 18.69
C SER A 417 -20.63 21.98 17.32
N ALA A 418 -21.75 21.85 16.60
CA ALA A 418 -21.74 21.18 15.30
C ALA A 418 -20.82 21.91 14.31
N GLY A 419 -19.78 21.20 13.85
CA GLY A 419 -18.79 21.71 12.89
C GLY A 419 -17.93 22.87 13.40
N LYS A 420 -17.93 23.15 14.70
CA LYS A 420 -17.24 24.32 15.27
C LYS A 420 -16.60 24.03 16.62
N ILE A 421 -15.50 24.71 16.90
CA ILE A 421 -14.90 24.80 18.24
C ILE A 421 -14.67 26.27 18.55
N THR A 422 -15.13 26.75 19.70
CA THR A 422 -14.84 28.08 20.21
C THR A 422 -13.76 27.99 21.28
N LEU A 423 -12.69 28.76 21.10
CA LEU A 423 -11.53 28.84 21.99
C LEU A 423 -11.57 30.17 22.74
N GLN A 424 -11.66 30.11 24.07
CA GLN A 424 -11.53 31.29 24.92
C GLN A 424 -10.05 31.53 25.22
N LEU A 425 -9.56 32.75 24.98
CA LEU A 425 -8.17 33.13 25.25
C LEU A 425 -8.02 33.74 26.64
N SER A 426 -6.82 33.72 27.19
CA SER A 426 -6.47 34.35 28.47
C SER A 426 -6.47 35.89 28.41
N GLY A 427 -6.55 36.46 27.21
CA GLY A 427 -6.61 37.90 26.94
C GLY A 427 -6.69 38.18 25.44
N SER A 428 -6.83 39.46 25.08
CA SER A 428 -6.75 39.93 23.69
C SER A 428 -5.37 39.60 23.11
N THR A 429 -5.32 39.03 21.91
CA THR A 429 -4.05 38.72 21.23
C THR A 429 -3.91 39.42 19.87
N ALA A 430 -2.66 39.67 19.49
CA ALA A 430 -2.29 40.10 18.14
C ALA A 430 -1.89 38.92 17.24
N SER A 431 -2.02 37.68 17.72
CA SER A 431 -1.68 36.50 16.94
C SER A 431 -2.37 36.48 15.58
N SER A 432 -1.62 36.07 14.57
CA SER A 432 -2.09 35.85 13.21
C SER A 432 -2.41 34.40 12.90
N GLU A 433 -2.14 33.46 13.81
CA GLU A 433 -2.28 32.02 13.58
C GLU A 433 -2.74 31.25 14.82
N VAL A 434 -3.42 30.13 14.58
CA VAL A 434 -3.75 29.16 15.60
C VAL A 434 -3.40 27.78 15.11
N ALA A 435 -2.79 26.99 15.99
CA ALA A 435 -2.44 25.62 15.71
C ALA A 435 -3.07 24.66 16.73
N TYR A 436 -3.49 23.49 16.24
CA TYR A 436 -3.78 22.32 17.05
C TYR A 436 -2.66 21.30 16.83
N ASP A 437 -1.72 21.23 17.77
CA ASP A 437 -0.52 20.40 17.64
C ASP A 437 -0.77 18.92 17.91
N GLY A 438 -1.83 18.60 18.66
CA GLY A 438 -1.95 17.28 19.27
C GLY A 438 -0.84 17.04 20.29
N HIS A 439 -0.36 15.80 20.38
CA HIS A 439 0.73 15.39 21.28
C HIS A 439 1.24 13.99 20.93
N VAL A 440 2.40 13.62 21.46
CA VAL A 440 3.03 12.30 21.27
C VAL A 440 2.23 11.14 21.90
N ALA A 441 1.66 11.38 23.08
CA ALA A 441 1.09 10.35 23.96
C ALA A 441 -0.36 9.95 23.59
N SER A 442 -1.01 9.17 24.47
CA SER A 442 -2.43 8.83 24.38
C SER A 442 -3.33 9.91 25.00
N GLY A 443 -4.19 10.54 24.20
CA GLY A 443 -5.17 11.56 24.64
C GLY A 443 -4.57 12.79 25.36
N PRO A 444 -5.33 13.90 25.45
CA PRO A 444 -6.67 14.16 24.92
C PRO A 444 -6.70 14.55 23.42
N TRP A 445 -7.77 14.17 22.72
CA TRP A 445 -7.92 14.43 21.27
C TRP A 445 -9.23 15.13 20.91
N ILE A 446 -9.23 15.87 19.80
CA ILE A 446 -10.44 16.21 19.06
C ILE A 446 -10.83 15.01 18.21
N ARG A 447 -12.04 14.50 18.36
CA ARG A 447 -12.50 13.29 17.66
C ARG A 447 -13.96 13.38 17.25
N ASN A 448 -14.34 12.64 16.23
CA ASN A 448 -15.74 12.54 15.81
C ASN A 448 -16.50 11.43 16.59
N ARG A 449 -17.80 11.25 16.31
CA ARG A 449 -18.65 10.22 16.96
C ARG A 449 -18.14 8.77 16.81
N LYS A 450 -17.32 8.48 15.81
CA LYS A 450 -16.72 7.14 15.61
C LYS A 450 -15.31 7.03 16.19
N GLY A 451 -14.83 8.08 16.86
CA GLY A 451 -13.51 8.11 17.48
C GLY A 451 -12.36 8.36 16.51
N VAL A 452 -12.64 8.77 15.26
CA VAL A 452 -11.59 9.20 14.33
C VAL A 452 -11.13 10.59 14.76
N GLY A 453 -9.83 10.76 14.92
CA GLY A 453 -9.24 12.03 15.35
C GLY A 453 -9.29 13.09 14.25
N ALA A 454 -9.34 14.36 14.66
CA ALA A 454 -9.16 15.50 13.76
C ALA A 454 -7.73 15.52 13.21
N PHE A 455 -7.52 16.10 12.03
CA PHE A 455 -6.16 16.44 11.65
C PHE A 455 -5.57 17.45 12.63
N THR A 456 -4.26 17.37 12.87
CA THR A 456 -3.52 18.52 13.42
C THR A 456 -3.45 19.59 12.34
N PHE A 457 -3.46 20.87 12.72
CA PHE A 457 -3.47 21.96 11.75
C PHE A 457 -2.77 23.20 12.30
N MET A 458 -2.35 24.07 11.39
CA MET A 458 -1.88 25.42 11.67
C MET A 458 -2.46 26.34 10.59
N VAL A 459 -3.32 27.27 11.00
CA VAL A 459 -4.07 28.12 10.06
C VAL A 459 -4.03 29.59 10.48
N PRO A 460 -4.13 30.53 9.54
CA PRO A 460 -4.26 31.94 9.88
C PRO A 460 -5.58 32.20 10.62
N ILE A 461 -5.56 33.17 11.53
CA ILE A 461 -6.75 33.71 12.18
C ILE A 461 -7.27 34.88 11.33
N LEU A 462 -8.47 34.73 10.79
CA LEU A 462 -9.17 35.79 10.09
C LEU A 462 -9.69 36.85 11.07
N PRO A 463 -9.77 38.12 10.66
CA PRO A 463 -10.18 39.23 11.52
C PRO A 463 -11.61 39.14 12.02
#